data_AF-X0HS25-F1
#
_entry.id   AF-X0HS25-F1
#
_cell.length_a   1.000
_cell.length_b   1.000
_cell.length_c   1.000
_cell.angle_alpha   90.00
_cell.angle_beta   90.00
_cell.angle_gamma   90.00
#
_symmetry.space_group_name_H-M   'P 1'
#
loop_
_entity.id
_entity.type
_entity.pdbx_description
1 polymer ?
#
loop_
_entity_poly.entity_id
_entity_poly.type
_entity_poly.pdbx_seq_one_letter_code
_entity_poly.pdbx_strand_id
1 'polypeptide(L)'
;MDADTIIIASPVYSHQPAGTLKALVDAILGPSADVSMAYDLKRRQENGDESTMALPTMQTCIYSIHSRVVDKVVLAGYTSPGAVLADSGTALGRAELLGRRVASQLGKPCDEAQYLGPDESGTCPYCHLLKIELCEANNVVCTVCGANGILELGPEGNIRPKWEEDPTVGSQTLKGKLEHKYDIRDKMSLEQPKLGSISSAFFKWKSLEFPRVLLPSFQESIIGRL
;
A
#
# COMPACT_ATOMS: atom_id res chain seq x y z
N MET A 1 10.68 -9.93 21.80
CA MET A 1 11.26 -8.61 21.47
C MET A 1 11.39 -7.88 22.79
N ASP A 2 12.61 -7.62 23.26
CA ASP A 2 12.82 -7.16 24.62
C ASP A 2 12.93 -5.62 24.62
N ALA A 3 11.82 -4.95 24.35
CA ALA A 3 11.77 -3.49 24.32
C ALA A 3 10.43 -3.01 24.88
N ASP A 4 10.48 -2.05 25.81
CA ASP A 4 9.29 -1.38 26.35
C ASP A 4 8.79 -0.26 25.40
N THR A 5 9.64 0.21 24.48
CA THR A 5 9.30 1.27 23.51
C THR A 5 10.14 1.11 22.24
N ILE A 6 9.54 1.43 21.09
CA ILE A 6 10.18 1.33 19.78
C ILE A 6 10.00 2.65 19.05
N ILE A 7 11.11 3.22 18.55
CA ILE A 7 11.11 4.32 17.59
C ILE A 7 11.55 3.75 16.25
N ILE A 8 10.72 3.94 15.22
CA ILE A 8 11.00 3.48 13.86
C ILE A 8 11.15 4.70 12.96
N ALA A 9 12.27 4.79 12.26
CA ALA A 9 12.51 5.79 11.24
C ALA A 9 12.83 5.09 9.91
N SER A 10 12.15 5.50 8.85
CA SER A 10 12.37 4.97 7.50
C SER A 10 12.20 6.10 6.48
N PRO A 11 13.03 6.14 5.41
CA PRO A 11 12.70 6.93 4.24
C PRO A 11 11.41 6.40 3.60
N VAL A 12 10.74 7.26 2.82
CA VAL A 12 9.59 6.90 2.00
C VAL A 12 10.06 6.69 0.57
N TYR A 13 9.78 5.51 0.02
CA TYR A 13 9.99 5.16 -1.38
C TYR A 13 8.66 4.78 -2.00
N SER A 14 8.27 5.45 -3.09
CA SER A 14 7.02 5.12 -3.81
C SER A 14 5.78 5.03 -2.91
N HIS A 15 5.58 6.02 -2.04
CA HIS A 15 4.48 6.09 -1.06
C HIS A 15 4.49 5.00 0.04
N GLN A 16 5.59 4.28 0.24
CA GLN A 16 5.73 3.23 1.26
C GLN A 16 7.05 3.37 2.05
N PRO A 17 7.15 2.84 3.27
CA PRO A 17 8.45 2.74 3.94
C PRO A 17 9.41 1.83 3.18
N ALA A 18 10.70 1.86 3.55
CA ALA A 18 11.70 0.96 2.99
C ALA A 18 11.31 -0.51 3.22
N GLY A 19 11.52 -1.35 2.20
CA GLY A 19 11.10 -2.77 2.25
C GLY A 19 11.75 -3.57 3.37
N THR A 20 12.92 -3.17 3.86
CA THR A 20 13.57 -3.77 5.03
C THR A 20 12.74 -3.63 6.31
N LEU A 21 12.03 -2.51 6.47
CA LEU A 21 11.10 -2.34 7.58
C LEU A 21 9.90 -3.29 7.45
N LYS A 22 9.37 -3.45 6.23
CA LYS A 22 8.27 -4.40 6.00
C LYS A 22 8.70 -5.84 6.28
N ALA A 23 9.91 -6.24 5.87
CA ALA A 23 10.47 -7.54 6.18
C ALA A 23 10.62 -7.78 7.70
N LEU A 24 11.06 -6.76 8.45
CA LEU A 24 11.14 -6.81 9.91
C LEU A 24 9.75 -7.04 10.53
N VAL A 25 8.75 -6.26 10.10
CA VAL A 25 7.36 -6.38 10.58
C VAL A 25 6.82 -7.78 10.28
N ASP A 26 7.00 -8.29 9.06
CA ASP A 26 6.49 -9.61 8.68
C ASP A 26 7.15 -10.76 9.45
N ALA A 27 8.45 -10.62 9.77
CA ALA A 27 9.21 -11.65 10.47
C ALA A 27 8.94 -11.68 11.99
N ILE A 28 8.74 -10.51 12.61
CA ILE A 28 8.69 -10.40 14.08
C ILE A 28 7.28 -10.07 14.60
N LEU A 29 6.50 -9.31 13.82
CA LEU A 29 5.23 -8.71 14.22
C LEU A 29 4.07 -9.13 13.29
N GLY A 30 4.22 -10.28 12.62
CA GLY A 30 3.22 -10.80 11.69
C GLY A 30 1.90 -11.19 12.38
N PRO A 31 0.90 -11.70 11.63
CA PRO A 31 -0.43 -12.02 12.15
C PRO A 31 -0.45 -13.03 13.31
N SER A 32 0.59 -13.85 13.46
CA SER A 32 0.74 -14.74 14.62
C SER A 32 1.00 -14.00 15.93
N ALA A 33 1.51 -12.76 15.86
CA ALA A 33 1.71 -11.87 17.00
C ALA A 33 0.44 -11.07 17.35
N ASP A 34 -0.59 -11.03 16.48
CA ASP A 34 -1.87 -10.36 16.73
C ASP A 34 -3.06 -11.16 16.16
N VAL A 35 -3.54 -12.10 16.97
CA VAL A 35 -4.70 -12.94 16.64
C VAL A 35 -5.99 -12.12 16.51
N SER A 36 -6.08 -10.97 17.19
CA SER A 36 -7.28 -10.12 17.15
C SER A 36 -7.49 -9.50 15.76
N MET A 37 -6.40 -9.12 15.10
CA MET A 37 -6.43 -8.57 13.73
C MET A 37 -6.96 -9.60 12.71
N ALA A 38 -6.65 -10.89 12.88
CA ALA A 38 -7.15 -11.93 11.98
C ALA A 38 -8.69 -12.09 12.03
N TYR A 39 -9.28 -11.97 13.23
CA TYR A 39 -10.74 -12.02 13.40
C TYR A 39 -11.42 -10.76 12.86
N ASP A 40 -10.84 -9.58 13.11
CA ASP A 40 -11.45 -8.32 12.67
C ASP A 40 -11.44 -8.16 11.14
N LEU A 41 -10.36 -8.60 10.47
CA LEU A 41 -10.27 -8.57 9.01
C LEU A 41 -11.33 -9.45 8.34
N LYS A 42 -11.62 -10.64 8.88
CA LYS A 42 -12.67 -11.52 8.36
C LYS A 42 -14.05 -10.87 8.47
N ARG A 43 -14.37 -10.32 9.66
CA ARG A 43 -15.64 -9.62 9.92
C ARG A 43 -15.82 -8.42 9.00
N ARG A 44 -14.77 -7.63 8.78
CA ARG A 44 -14.78 -6.49 7.85
C ARG A 44 -15.05 -6.94 6.43
N GLN A 45 -14.40 -8.00 5.96
CA GLN A 45 -14.64 -8.52 4.61
C GLN A 45 -16.08 -9.03 4.43
N GLU A 46 -16.67 -9.69 5.43
CA GLU A 46 -18.09 -10.11 5.40
C GLU A 46 -19.04 -8.91 5.26
N ASN A 47 -18.63 -7.72 5.71
CA ASN A 47 -19.35 -6.46 5.54
C ASN A 47 -18.95 -5.68 4.26
N GLY A 48 -18.10 -6.25 3.40
CA GLY A 48 -17.61 -5.61 2.18
C GLY A 48 -16.46 -4.61 2.39
N ASP A 49 -15.88 -4.53 3.58
CA ASP A 49 -14.77 -3.62 3.87
C ASP A 49 -13.42 -4.23 3.43
N GLU A 50 -12.86 -3.76 2.32
CA GLU A 50 -11.48 -4.07 1.90
C GLU A 50 -10.47 -3.19 2.66
N SER A 51 -10.50 -3.23 3.99
CA SER A 51 -9.64 -2.43 4.90
C SER A 51 -8.24 -3.02 5.06
N THR A 52 -7.49 -3.13 3.97
CA THR A 52 -6.08 -3.59 3.98
C THR A 52 -5.19 -2.75 3.06
N MET A 53 -3.90 -2.70 3.40
CA MET A 53 -2.87 -2.10 2.55
C MET A 53 -2.28 -3.07 1.52
N ALA A 54 -2.70 -4.35 1.51
CA ALA A 54 -2.15 -5.37 0.61
C ALA A 54 -2.23 -4.95 -0.88
N LEU A 55 -3.41 -4.57 -1.37
CA LEU A 55 -3.56 -4.15 -2.76
C LEU A 55 -2.86 -2.82 -3.06
N PRO A 56 -2.98 -1.75 -2.24
CA PRO A 56 -2.14 -0.56 -2.41
C PRO A 56 -0.65 -0.88 -2.56
N THR A 57 -0.10 -1.67 -1.63
CA THR A 57 1.32 -2.05 -1.65
C THR A 57 1.65 -2.85 -2.92
N MET A 58 0.86 -3.87 -3.28
CA MET A 58 1.09 -4.65 -4.50
C MET A 58 1.04 -3.79 -5.77
N GLN A 59 0.10 -2.85 -5.85
CA GLN A 59 0.01 -1.95 -6.99
C GLN A 59 1.20 -1.00 -7.08
N THR A 60 1.69 -0.46 -5.95
CA THR A 60 2.89 0.38 -5.95
C THR A 60 4.13 -0.35 -6.49
N CYS A 61 4.23 -1.67 -6.30
CA CYS A 61 5.35 -2.47 -6.83
C CYS A 61 5.38 -2.53 -8.37
N ILE A 62 4.24 -2.39 -9.04
CA ILE A 62 4.15 -2.49 -10.51
C ILE A 62 4.13 -1.12 -11.21
N TYR A 63 4.13 -0.02 -10.45
CA TYR A 63 4.14 1.33 -10.99
C TYR A 63 5.34 1.58 -11.90
N SER A 64 6.55 1.20 -11.48
CA SER A 64 7.78 1.47 -12.23
C SER A 64 7.86 0.75 -13.57
N ILE A 65 7.11 -0.34 -13.76
CA ILE A 65 7.13 -1.15 -15.00
C ILE A 65 5.97 -0.83 -15.95
N HIS A 66 5.21 0.24 -15.69
CA HIS A 66 4.08 0.68 -16.52
C HIS A 66 3.13 -0.46 -16.91
N SER A 67 2.73 -1.23 -15.91
CA SER A 67 1.71 -2.27 -16.02
C SER A 67 0.31 -1.74 -15.67
N ARG A 68 -0.71 -2.33 -16.29
CA ARG A 68 -2.12 -2.06 -15.98
C ARG A 68 -2.67 -3.10 -15.00
N VAL A 69 -3.47 -2.64 -14.03
CA VAL A 69 -4.27 -3.53 -13.18
C VAL A 69 -5.51 -3.97 -13.95
N VAL A 70 -5.58 -5.27 -14.26
CA VAL A 70 -6.73 -5.86 -14.98
C VAL A 70 -7.81 -6.33 -14.02
N ASP A 71 -7.44 -6.89 -12.88
CA ASP A 71 -8.37 -7.35 -11.85
C ASP A 71 -7.62 -7.41 -10.51
N LYS A 72 -8.34 -7.38 -9.40
CA LYS A 72 -7.80 -7.42 -8.03
C LYS A 72 -8.77 -8.08 -7.05
N VAL A 73 -8.22 -8.73 -6.03
CA VAL A 73 -9.01 -9.31 -4.93
C VAL A 73 -8.14 -9.51 -3.70
N VAL A 74 -8.73 -9.30 -2.52
CA VAL A 74 -8.21 -9.78 -1.23
C VAL A 74 -9.04 -10.97 -0.77
N LEU A 75 -8.37 -12.07 -0.47
CA LEU A 75 -8.98 -13.27 0.13
C LEU A 75 -8.57 -13.33 1.61
N ALA A 76 -9.43 -12.89 2.52
CA ALA A 76 -9.16 -12.93 3.96
C ALA A 76 -9.90 -14.08 4.66
N GLY A 77 -9.66 -14.23 5.97
CA GLY A 77 -10.26 -15.29 6.77
C GLY A 77 -9.49 -16.62 6.77
N TYR A 78 -8.30 -16.67 6.15
CA TYR A 78 -7.42 -17.85 6.14
C TYR A 78 -6.18 -17.58 6.98
N THR A 79 -6.12 -18.19 8.17
CA THR A 79 -5.02 -17.96 9.13
C THR A 79 -3.81 -18.87 8.89
N SER A 80 -4.06 -20.10 8.43
CA SER A 80 -3.02 -21.10 8.20
C SER A 80 -2.58 -21.11 6.73
N PRO A 81 -1.27 -21.27 6.45
CA PRO A 81 -0.80 -21.49 5.09
C PRO A 81 -1.57 -22.62 4.40
N GLY A 82 -2.05 -22.37 3.19
CA GLY A 82 -2.82 -23.35 2.41
C GLY A 82 -4.30 -23.47 2.77
N ALA A 83 -4.79 -22.88 3.87
CA ALA A 83 -6.20 -23.00 4.28
C ALA A 83 -7.19 -22.46 3.25
N VAL A 84 -6.75 -21.52 2.39
CA VAL A 84 -7.55 -21.02 1.24
C VAL A 84 -7.98 -22.12 0.28
N LEU A 85 -7.24 -23.24 0.20
CA LEU A 85 -7.58 -24.37 -0.68
C LEU A 85 -8.84 -25.12 -0.22
N ALA A 86 -9.23 -24.98 1.05
CA ALA A 86 -10.46 -25.59 1.56
C ALA A 86 -11.73 -24.87 1.08
N ASP A 87 -11.61 -23.66 0.51
CA ASP A 87 -12.70 -22.87 -0.05
C ASP A 87 -12.67 -22.90 -1.58
N SER A 88 -12.95 -24.07 -2.14
CA SER A 88 -12.85 -24.31 -3.57
C SER A 88 -13.90 -23.57 -4.40
N GLY A 89 -15.07 -23.28 -3.81
CA GLY A 89 -16.19 -22.65 -4.51
C GLY A 89 -16.09 -21.14 -4.60
N THR A 90 -15.62 -20.47 -3.54
CA THR A 90 -15.65 -19.00 -3.46
C THR A 90 -14.28 -18.42 -3.73
N ALA A 91 -13.27 -18.82 -2.96
CA ALA A 91 -11.93 -18.25 -3.07
C ALA A 91 -11.18 -18.74 -4.30
N LEU A 92 -11.13 -20.06 -4.54
CA LEU A 92 -10.44 -20.59 -5.71
C LEU A 92 -11.14 -20.21 -7.01
N GLY A 93 -12.48 -20.24 -7.06
CA GLY A 93 -13.25 -19.77 -8.21
C GLY A 93 -12.98 -18.29 -8.53
N ARG A 94 -12.90 -17.44 -7.50
CA ARG A 94 -12.56 -16.02 -7.68
C ARG A 94 -11.14 -15.80 -8.19
N ALA A 95 -10.18 -16.59 -7.70
CA ALA A 95 -8.80 -16.56 -8.17
C ALA A 95 -8.67 -17.06 -9.61
N GLU A 96 -9.40 -18.13 -9.99
CA GLU A 96 -9.46 -18.62 -11.37
C GLU A 96 -10.02 -17.55 -12.32
N LEU A 97 -11.12 -16.90 -11.94
CA LEU A 97 -11.72 -15.81 -12.72
C LEU A 97 -10.73 -14.64 -12.91
N LEU A 98 -10.01 -14.26 -11.85
CA LEU A 98 -8.96 -13.24 -11.92
C LEU A 98 -7.92 -13.62 -12.97
N GLY A 99 -7.42 -14.87 -12.92
CA GLY A 99 -6.44 -15.37 -13.88
C GLY A 99 -6.95 -15.34 -15.33
N ARG A 100 -8.20 -15.78 -15.57
CA ARG A 100 -8.84 -15.73 -16.89
C ARG A 100 -8.96 -14.29 -17.42
N ARG A 101 -9.32 -13.33 -16.55
CA ARG A 101 -9.40 -11.91 -16.90
C ARG A 101 -8.03 -11.34 -17.28
N VAL A 102 -6.99 -11.59 -16.48
CA VAL A 102 -5.62 -11.20 -16.81
C VAL A 102 -5.19 -11.78 -18.16
N ALA A 103 -5.39 -13.08 -18.36
CA ALA A 103 -5.07 -13.76 -19.61
C ALA A 103 -5.78 -13.14 -20.84
N SER A 104 -7.04 -12.72 -20.67
CA SER A 104 -7.82 -12.07 -21.75
C SER A 104 -7.26 -10.73 -22.22
N GLN A 105 -6.42 -10.08 -21.42
CA GLN A 105 -5.81 -8.79 -21.75
C GLN A 105 -4.35 -8.92 -22.23
N LEU A 106 -3.79 -10.13 -22.25
CA LEU A 106 -2.42 -10.36 -22.72
C LEU A 106 -2.26 -9.95 -24.18
N GLY A 107 -1.11 -9.33 -24.49
CA GLY A 107 -0.78 -8.83 -25.82
C GLY A 107 -1.38 -7.46 -26.15
N LYS A 108 -2.27 -6.92 -25.31
CA LYS A 108 -2.78 -5.56 -25.48
C LYS A 108 -1.76 -4.53 -24.99
N PRO A 109 -1.62 -3.39 -25.69
CA PRO A 109 -0.95 -2.21 -25.14
C PRO A 109 -1.51 -1.79 -23.77
N CYS A 110 -0.68 -1.16 -22.94
CA CYS A 110 -1.04 -0.82 -21.55
C CYS A 110 -2.21 0.18 -21.46
N ASP A 111 -2.34 1.07 -22.44
CA ASP A 111 -3.45 2.00 -22.60
C ASP A 111 -4.75 1.30 -23.05
N GLU A 112 -4.65 0.23 -23.84
CA GLU A 112 -5.79 -0.57 -24.32
C GLU A 112 -6.28 -1.64 -23.32
N ALA A 113 -5.43 -2.09 -22.39
CA ALA A 113 -5.80 -3.07 -21.38
C ALA A 113 -6.89 -2.50 -20.45
N GLN A 114 -7.94 -3.29 -20.22
CA GLN A 114 -9.10 -2.88 -19.43
C GLN A 114 -9.09 -3.50 -18.04
N TYR A 115 -9.62 -2.75 -17.08
CA TYR A 115 -9.98 -3.30 -15.78
C TYR A 115 -11.31 -4.07 -15.92
N LEU A 116 -11.28 -5.33 -15.51
CA LEU A 116 -12.38 -6.29 -15.58
C LEU A 116 -12.82 -6.76 -14.19
N GLY A 117 -12.22 -6.23 -13.13
CA GLY A 117 -12.59 -6.54 -11.75
C GLY A 117 -13.91 -5.90 -11.34
N PRO A 118 -14.34 -6.11 -10.08
CA PRO A 118 -15.51 -5.44 -9.52
C PRO A 118 -15.34 -3.91 -9.60
N ASP A 119 -16.38 -3.24 -10.10
CA ASP A 119 -16.47 -1.78 -10.21
C ASP A 119 -17.41 -1.26 -9.12
N GLU A 120 -16.82 -0.73 -8.05
CA GLU A 120 -17.54 -0.20 -6.90
C GLU A 120 -17.64 1.32 -6.98
N SER A 121 -18.78 1.85 -6.54
CA SER A 121 -19.05 3.29 -6.58
C SER A 121 -17.99 4.08 -5.81
N GLY A 122 -17.39 5.07 -6.48
CA GLY A 122 -16.38 5.95 -5.90
C GLY A 122 -14.95 5.41 -5.93
N THR A 123 -14.71 4.21 -6.49
CA THR A 123 -13.34 3.73 -6.70
C THR A 123 -12.56 4.66 -7.62
N CYS A 124 -11.26 4.81 -7.37
CA CYS A 124 -10.41 5.63 -8.22
C CYS A 124 -10.34 5.05 -9.65
N PRO A 125 -10.56 5.84 -10.72
CA PRO A 125 -10.61 5.32 -12.08
C PRO A 125 -9.25 4.81 -12.60
N TYR A 126 -8.15 5.13 -11.91
CA TYR A 126 -6.80 4.77 -12.34
C TYR A 126 -6.26 3.51 -11.65
N CYS A 127 -6.49 3.37 -10.34
CA CYS A 127 -5.98 2.24 -9.55
C CYS A 127 -7.09 1.27 -9.10
N HIS A 128 -8.34 1.67 -9.31
CA HIS A 128 -9.56 0.96 -8.92
C HIS A 128 -9.70 0.73 -7.41
N LEU A 129 -8.89 1.39 -6.56
CA LEU A 129 -8.97 1.27 -5.11
C LEU A 129 -9.75 2.43 -4.49
N LEU A 130 -10.47 2.15 -3.40
CA LEU A 130 -11.12 3.15 -2.55
C LEU A 130 -10.22 3.43 -1.33
N LYS A 131 -9.12 4.15 -1.57
CA LYS A 131 -8.10 4.47 -0.57
C LYS A 131 -7.72 5.94 -0.70
N ILE A 132 -8.34 6.76 0.13
CA ILE A 132 -8.33 8.22 -0.01
C ILE A 132 -7.75 8.89 1.23
N GLU A 133 -7.10 10.03 1.01
CA GLU A 133 -6.74 11.00 2.04
C GLU A 133 -7.73 12.15 1.96
N LEU A 134 -8.24 12.58 3.12
CA LEU A 134 -9.10 13.76 3.21
C LEU A 134 -8.21 15.00 3.30
N CYS A 135 -8.47 15.98 2.45
CA CYS A 135 -7.76 17.25 2.42
C CYS A 135 -8.69 18.38 2.90
N GLU A 136 -8.25 19.63 2.78
CA GLU A 136 -9.07 20.79 3.16
C GLU A 136 -10.41 20.81 2.41
N ALA A 137 -11.45 21.26 3.11
CA ALA A 137 -12.84 21.24 2.66
C ALA A 137 -13.32 19.82 2.34
N ASN A 138 -13.82 19.59 1.11
CA ASN A 138 -14.28 18.29 0.64
C ASN A 138 -13.31 17.65 -0.35
N ASN A 139 -12.07 18.16 -0.46
CA ASN A 139 -11.08 17.60 -1.39
C ASN A 139 -10.56 16.26 -0.89
N VAL A 140 -10.28 15.35 -1.82
CA VAL A 140 -9.67 14.05 -1.53
C VAL A 140 -8.58 13.73 -2.53
N VAL A 141 -7.57 12.99 -2.07
CA VAL A 141 -6.49 12.49 -2.91
C VAL A 141 -6.43 10.98 -2.79
N CYS A 142 -6.27 10.28 -3.91
CA CYS A 142 -6.01 8.84 -3.90
C CYS A 142 -4.61 8.58 -3.32
N THR A 143 -4.55 7.95 -2.16
CA THR A 143 -3.29 7.60 -1.46
C THR A 143 -2.39 6.65 -2.25
N VAL A 144 -2.93 5.99 -3.28
CA VAL A 144 -2.21 5.01 -4.08
C VAL A 144 -1.62 5.65 -5.32
N CYS A 145 -2.40 6.41 -6.11
CA CYS A 145 -1.94 6.93 -7.41
C CYS A 145 -1.86 8.46 -7.49
N GLY A 146 -2.30 9.18 -6.45
CA GLY A 146 -2.25 10.64 -6.39
C GLY A 146 -3.43 11.36 -7.05
N ALA A 147 -4.39 10.65 -7.67
CA ALA A 147 -5.53 11.29 -8.33
C ALA A 147 -6.33 12.19 -7.37
N ASN A 148 -6.71 13.38 -7.85
CA ASN A 148 -7.52 14.32 -7.09
C ASN A 148 -9.01 14.06 -7.28
N GLY A 149 -9.79 14.45 -6.30
CA GLY A 149 -11.24 14.44 -6.36
C GLY A 149 -11.87 15.25 -5.24
N ILE A 150 -13.19 15.17 -5.16
CA ILE A 150 -13.98 15.74 -4.08
C ILE A 150 -14.93 14.69 -3.50
N LEU A 151 -15.27 14.78 -2.22
CA LEU A 151 -16.40 14.05 -1.67
C LEU A 151 -17.71 14.71 -2.14
N GLU A 152 -18.62 13.87 -2.62
CA GLU A 152 -19.97 14.24 -2.99
C GLU A 152 -21.00 13.29 -2.37
N LEU A 153 -22.25 13.75 -2.32
CA LEU A 153 -23.40 12.88 -2.07
C LEU A 153 -23.79 12.22 -3.39
N GLY A 154 -23.65 10.89 -3.44
CA GLY A 154 -24.03 10.07 -4.58
C GLY A 154 -25.55 9.99 -4.79
N PRO A 155 -26.01 9.46 -5.93
CA PRO A 155 -27.42 9.41 -6.30
C PRO A 155 -28.31 8.63 -5.31
N GLU A 156 -27.73 7.66 -4.61
CA GLU A 156 -28.43 6.82 -3.63
C GLU A 156 -28.30 7.36 -2.19
N GLY A 157 -27.77 8.58 -2.03
CA GLY A 157 -27.55 9.20 -0.72
C GLY A 157 -26.28 8.71 -0.01
N ASN A 158 -25.43 7.93 -0.68
CA ASN A 158 -24.14 7.49 -0.15
C ASN A 158 -23.04 8.53 -0.41
N ILE A 159 -22.15 8.74 0.56
CA ILE A 159 -20.98 9.62 0.35
C ILE A 159 -19.93 8.88 -0.47
N ARG A 160 -19.41 9.50 -1.53
CA ARG A 160 -18.38 8.91 -2.39
C ARG A 160 -17.39 9.94 -2.93
N PRO A 161 -16.17 9.53 -3.30
CA PRO A 161 -15.30 10.35 -4.13
C PRO A 161 -15.87 10.53 -5.54
N LYS A 162 -15.83 11.76 -6.03
CA LYS A 162 -15.89 12.12 -7.44
C LYS A 162 -14.51 12.55 -7.89
N TRP A 163 -13.92 11.75 -8.78
CA TRP A 163 -12.56 11.94 -9.26
C TRP A 163 -12.50 12.96 -10.39
N GLU A 164 -11.42 13.73 -10.41
CA GLU A 164 -11.09 14.60 -11.55
C GLU A 164 -10.62 13.76 -12.74
N GLU A 165 -10.96 14.20 -13.95
CA GLU A 165 -10.49 13.59 -15.19
C GLU A 165 -9.17 14.23 -15.65
N ASP A 166 -8.13 14.15 -14.82
CA ASP A 166 -6.80 14.67 -15.17
C ASP A 166 -5.78 13.53 -15.34
N PRO A 167 -5.37 13.21 -16.58
CA PRO A 167 -4.39 12.16 -16.84
C PRO A 167 -2.96 12.55 -16.42
N THR A 168 -2.69 13.77 -15.97
CA THR A 168 -1.35 14.20 -15.54
C THR A 168 -1.04 13.89 -14.08
N VAL A 169 -2.07 13.77 -13.24
CA VAL A 169 -1.91 13.65 -11.79
C VAL A 169 -1.67 12.19 -11.37
N GLY A 170 -2.26 11.24 -12.10
CA GLY A 170 -2.16 9.82 -11.77
C GLY A 170 -0.81 9.23 -12.16
N SER A 171 -0.07 8.68 -11.19
CA SER A 171 1.17 7.93 -11.43
C SER A 171 0.98 6.65 -12.25
N GLN A 172 -0.27 6.31 -12.61
CA GLN A 172 -0.64 5.17 -13.43
C GLN A 172 -0.67 5.46 -14.93
N THR A 173 -0.82 6.72 -15.35
CA THR A 173 -0.79 7.08 -16.76
C THR A 173 0.65 7.25 -17.23
N LEU A 174 0.89 7.09 -18.54
CA LEU A 174 2.21 7.37 -19.09
C LEU A 174 2.57 8.87 -18.94
N LYS A 175 1.58 9.75 -19.12
CA LYS A 175 1.75 11.20 -19.00
C LYS A 175 2.17 11.60 -17.58
N GLY A 176 1.49 11.09 -16.55
CA GLY A 176 1.84 11.35 -15.15
C GLY A 176 3.21 10.81 -14.77
N LYS A 177 3.63 9.67 -15.32
CA LYS A 177 5.01 9.17 -15.12
C LYS A 177 6.06 10.07 -15.75
N LEU A 178 5.78 10.64 -16.92
CA LEU A 178 6.69 11.57 -17.58
C LEU A 178 6.83 12.87 -16.79
N GLU A 179 5.72 13.43 -16.30
CA GLU A 179 5.73 14.59 -15.40
C GLU A 179 6.55 14.31 -14.13
N HIS A 180 6.27 13.18 -13.46
CA HIS A 180 7.02 12.78 -12.26
C HIS A 180 8.53 12.64 -12.53
N LYS A 181 8.92 12.13 -13.71
CA LYS A 181 10.33 12.07 -14.11
C LYS A 181 10.95 13.46 -14.23
N TYR A 182 10.22 14.44 -14.77
CA TYR A 182 10.68 15.82 -14.86
C TYR A 182 10.81 16.45 -13.47
N ASP A 183 9.84 16.22 -12.57
CA ASP A 183 9.91 16.67 -11.19
C ASP A 183 11.15 16.15 -10.47
N ILE A 184 11.44 14.85 -10.59
CA ILE A 184 12.64 14.24 -10.01
C ILE A 184 13.90 14.89 -10.58
N ARG A 185 13.99 15.04 -11.91
CA ARG A 185 15.15 15.66 -12.55
C ARG A 185 15.39 17.08 -12.02
N ASP A 186 14.33 17.86 -11.93
CA ASP A 186 14.41 19.26 -11.53
C ASP A 186 14.80 19.36 -10.04
N LYS A 187 14.21 18.54 -9.16
CA LYS A 187 14.63 18.44 -7.75
C LYS A 187 16.08 18.00 -7.60
N MET A 188 16.50 16.96 -8.31
CA MET A 188 17.89 16.49 -8.29
C MET A 188 18.87 17.59 -8.72
N SER A 189 18.52 18.40 -9.71
CA SER A 189 19.37 19.51 -10.15
C SER A 189 19.63 20.58 -9.07
N LEU A 190 18.66 20.77 -8.18
CA LEU A 190 18.74 21.71 -7.04
C LEU A 190 19.50 21.13 -5.83
N GLU A 191 19.48 19.81 -5.68
CA GLU A 191 20.07 19.09 -4.55
C GLU A 191 21.54 18.71 -4.80
N GLN A 192 21.87 18.25 -6.01
CA GLN A 192 23.21 17.75 -6.37
C GLN A 192 24.35 18.70 -5.97
N PRO A 193 24.29 20.02 -6.22
CA PRO A 193 25.36 20.94 -5.81
C PRO A 193 25.58 21.02 -4.29
N LYS A 194 24.57 20.65 -3.49
CA LYS A 194 24.59 20.71 -2.02
C LYS A 194 25.10 19.42 -1.38
N LEU A 195 25.13 18.30 -2.11
CA LEU A 195 25.49 17.00 -1.53
C LEU A 195 26.94 16.94 -1.03
N GLY A 196 27.85 17.67 -1.70
CA GLY A 196 29.24 17.78 -1.25
C GLY A 196 29.37 18.41 0.14
N SER A 197 28.55 19.42 0.47
CA SER A 197 28.65 20.15 1.74
C SER A 197 28.12 19.36 2.95
N ILE A 198 27.30 18.33 2.72
CA ILE A 198 26.71 17.50 3.79
C ILE A 198 27.46 16.18 4.04
N SER A 199 28.53 15.87 3.28
CA SER A 199 29.22 14.58 3.35
C SER A 199 29.71 14.22 4.76
N SER A 200 30.33 15.17 5.48
CA SER A 200 30.79 14.96 6.86
C SER A 200 29.64 14.72 7.84
N ALA A 201 28.53 15.46 7.67
CA ALA A 201 27.34 15.27 8.51
C ALA A 201 26.69 13.90 8.24
N PHE A 202 26.59 13.51 6.96
CA PHE A 202 26.10 12.19 6.57
C PHE A 202 26.92 11.06 7.20
N PHE A 203 28.26 11.15 7.15
CA PHE A 203 29.14 10.16 7.78
C PHE A 203 28.96 10.12 9.31
N LYS A 204 28.85 11.29 9.96
CA LYS A 204 28.56 11.37 11.41
C LYS A 204 27.27 10.61 11.77
N TRP A 205 26.17 10.87 11.07
CA TRP A 205 24.89 10.20 11.36
C TRP A 205 24.94 8.70 11.08
N LYS A 206 25.63 8.28 10.02
CA LYS A 206 25.75 6.87 9.63
C LYS A 206 26.63 6.05 10.58
N SER A 207 27.55 6.70 11.30
CA SER A 207 28.48 6.05 12.24
C SER A 207 28.01 6.08 13.70
N LEU A 208 26.80 6.58 13.97
CA LEU A 208 26.25 6.54 15.33
C LEU A 208 25.99 5.10 15.78
N GLU A 209 26.65 4.70 16.85
CA GLU A 209 26.32 3.50 17.61
C GLU A 209 25.57 3.91 18.87
N PHE A 210 24.39 3.31 19.09
CA PHE A 210 23.59 3.57 20.28
C PHE A 210 23.78 2.42 21.27
N PRO A 211 24.25 2.70 22.49
CA PRO A 211 24.38 1.65 23.51
C PRO A 211 22.99 1.12 23.87
N ARG A 212 22.88 -0.20 24.03
CA ARG A 212 21.68 -0.81 24.59
C ARG A 212 21.62 -0.47 26.08
N VAL A 213 20.60 0.27 26.49
CA VAL A 213 20.33 0.50 27.91
C VAL A 213 19.75 -0.79 28.50
N LEU A 214 20.33 -1.28 29.59
CA LEU A 214 19.72 -2.34 30.39
C LEU A 214 18.49 -1.76 31.08
N LEU A 215 17.30 -2.12 30.61
CA LEU A 215 16.04 -1.71 31.23
C LEU A 215 15.74 -2.60 32.45
N PRO A 216 15.08 -2.08 33.50
CA PRO A 216 14.66 -2.87 34.66
C PRO A 216 13.81 -4.10 34.28
N SER A 217 13.04 -4.03 33.18
CA SER A 217 12.24 -5.13 32.63
C SER A 217 13.06 -6.36 32.23
N PHE A 218 14.36 -6.21 31.94
CA PHE A 218 15.28 -7.33 31.72
C PHE A 218 15.72 -8.05 33.01
N GLN A 219 15.47 -7.45 34.17
CA GLN A 219 15.80 -8.01 35.48
C GLN A 219 14.59 -8.71 36.11
N GLU A 220 13.38 -8.47 35.59
CA GLU A 220 12.18 -9.17 36.04
C GLU A 220 12.10 -10.55 35.37
N SER A 221 12.39 -11.61 36.13
CA SER A 221 12.06 -12.96 35.69
C SER A 221 10.54 -13.09 35.65
N ILE A 222 9.96 -13.11 34.45
CA ILE A 222 8.54 -13.47 34.28
C ILE A 222 8.42 -14.97 34.59
N ILE A 223 8.17 -15.30 35.86
CA ILE A 223 7.77 -16.64 36.30
C ILE A 223 6.25 -16.73 36.06
N GLY A 224 5.86 -16.95 34.80
CA GLY A 224 4.46 -17.08 34.42
C GLY A 224 4.33 -17.69 33.04
N ARG A 225 3.53 -18.76 32.92
CA ARG A 225 3.32 -19.50 31.66
C ARG A 225 2.72 -18.58 30.60
N LEU A 226 3.39 -18.47 29.46
CA LEU A 226 2.75 -18.23 28.16
C LEU A 226 1.99 -19.49 27.73
#